data_AF-A0A9D1BPE2-F1
#
_entry.id   AF-A0A9D1BPE2-F1
#
_cell.length_a   1.000
_cell.length_b   1.000
_cell.length_c   1.000
_cell.angle_alpha   90.00
_cell.angle_beta   90.00
_cell.angle_gamma   90.00
#
_symmetry.space_group_name_H-M   'P 1'
#
loop_
_entity.id
_entity.type
_entity.pdbx_description
1 polymer ?
#
loop_
_entity_poly.entity_id
_entity_poly.type
_entity_poly.pdbx_seq_one_letter_code
_entity_poly.pdbx_strand_id
1 'polypeptide(L)'
;ISDPDGIEAKAQSIEGLGLLQVETRLTPLKQLRAEQAVDSRHGQPLTGYHMHLGQTWGTDCAVPFARVNGQPEGAVSANGQVMGTYLHGLFASDPFRHAFLRSMAPDIGQGPAHEARIETVLDQLADHLEQHLDLDRLLDLAAAPLSGTPAP
;
A
#
# COMPACT_ATOMS: atom_id res chain seq x y z
N ILE A 1 15.48 2.51 14.73
CA ILE A 1 14.53 1.39 14.55
C ILE A 1 14.91 0.31 15.53
N SER A 2 13.96 -0.21 16.31
CA SER A 2 14.20 -1.21 17.36
C SER A 2 13.36 -2.46 17.11
N ASP A 3 14.00 -3.63 17.13
CA ASP A 3 13.37 -4.95 17.13
C ASP A 3 13.84 -5.72 18.38
N PRO A 4 13.29 -5.41 19.58
CA PRO A 4 13.74 -6.02 20.83
C PRO A 4 13.34 -7.50 20.95
N ASP A 5 12.32 -7.91 20.20
CA ASP A 5 11.74 -9.25 20.26
C ASP A 5 12.28 -10.17 19.16
N GLY A 6 13.12 -9.65 18.25
CA GLY A 6 13.75 -10.41 17.18
C GLY A 6 12.74 -10.96 16.17
N ILE A 7 11.78 -10.13 15.78
CA ILE A 7 10.66 -10.51 14.91
C ILE A 7 11.14 -10.76 13.47
N GLU A 8 12.04 -9.91 12.97
CA GLU A 8 12.56 -10.03 11.61
C GLU A 8 13.97 -10.66 11.59
N ALA A 9 14.73 -10.48 12.67
CA ALA A 9 16.10 -10.98 12.79
C ALA A 9 16.51 -11.17 14.26
N LYS A 10 17.81 -11.25 14.55
CA LYS A 10 18.29 -11.20 15.94
C LYS A 10 17.90 -9.86 16.57
N ALA A 11 17.41 -9.92 17.81
CA ALA A 11 17.02 -8.74 18.57
C ALA A 11 18.11 -7.67 18.54
N GLN A 12 17.76 -6.48 18.05
CA GLN A 12 18.69 -5.37 17.85
C GLN A 12 17.98 -4.02 17.71
N SER A 13 18.75 -2.96 17.91
CA SER A 13 18.35 -1.60 17.55
C SER A 13 19.39 -1.02 16.60
N ILE A 14 18.92 -0.39 15.53
CA ILE A 14 19.76 0.20 14.49
C ILE A 14 19.36 1.66 14.33
N GLU A 15 20.36 2.54 14.22
CA GLU A 15 20.14 3.93 13.85
C GLU A 15 19.68 4.03 12.40
N GLY A 16 18.60 4.78 12.16
CA GLY A 16 18.16 5.11 10.81
C GLY A 16 19.07 6.16 10.17
N LEU A 17 18.70 6.60 8.97
CA LEU A 17 19.44 7.66 8.25
C LEU A 17 19.38 9.05 8.94
N GLY A 18 18.60 9.22 10.01
CA GLY A 18 18.45 10.49 10.72
C GLY A 18 17.69 11.57 9.95
N LEU A 19 16.92 11.19 8.93
CA LEU A 19 16.20 12.13 8.05
C LEU A 19 14.81 12.54 8.57
N LEU A 20 14.25 11.75 9.48
CA LEU A 20 13.00 12.04 10.19
C LEU A 20 13.27 11.90 11.69
N GLN A 21 12.73 12.82 12.48
CA GLN A 21 12.75 12.78 13.94
C GLN A 21 11.67 11.83 14.45
N VAL A 22 11.87 10.54 14.17
CA VAL A 22 10.97 9.45 14.54
C VAL A 22 11.73 8.25 15.07
N GLU A 23 11.05 7.50 15.92
CA GLU A 23 11.43 6.19 16.39
C GLU A 23 10.41 5.18 15.87
N THR A 24 10.90 4.01 15.49
CA THR A 24 10.05 2.89 15.08
C THR A 24 10.43 1.67 15.90
N ARG A 25 9.43 1.01 16.49
CA ARG A 25 9.57 -0.29 17.14
C ARG A 25 8.80 -1.34 16.37
N LEU A 26 9.44 -2.46 16.07
CA LEU A 26 8.75 -3.63 15.53
C LEU A 26 7.95 -4.31 16.65
N THR A 27 6.72 -4.68 16.32
CA THR A 27 5.78 -5.34 17.24
C THR A 27 5.26 -6.64 16.60
N PRO A 28 4.91 -7.66 17.39
CA PRO A 28 4.50 -8.96 16.84
C PRO A 28 3.15 -8.90 16.09
N LEU A 29 2.38 -7.81 16.28
CA LEU A 29 1.10 -7.63 15.62
C LEU A 29 1.27 -7.03 14.23
N LYS A 30 1.17 -7.88 13.20
CA LYS A 30 1.16 -7.43 11.81
C LYS A 30 -0.15 -6.69 11.50
N GLN A 31 -0.03 -5.45 11.04
CA GLN A 31 -1.12 -4.72 10.43
C GLN A 31 -1.24 -5.16 8.97
N LEU A 32 -2.42 -5.61 8.57
CA LEU A 32 -2.78 -5.86 7.17
C LEU A 32 -4.23 -5.43 6.95
N ARG A 33 -4.44 -4.27 6.34
CA ARG A 33 -5.77 -3.73 6.10
C ARG A 33 -5.78 -2.75 4.93
N ALA A 34 -6.80 -2.85 4.09
CA ALA A 34 -7.09 -1.84 3.07
C ALA A 34 -7.59 -0.56 3.73
N GLU A 35 -7.23 0.59 3.16
CA GLU A 35 -7.47 1.89 3.76
C GLU A 35 -7.94 2.91 2.72
N GLN A 36 -8.81 3.79 3.19
CA GLN A 36 -9.09 5.07 2.56
C GLN A 36 -8.44 6.16 3.39
N ALA A 37 -7.76 7.09 2.73
CA ALA A 37 -7.10 8.20 3.38
C ALA A 37 -7.25 9.49 2.58
N VAL A 38 -6.88 10.59 3.22
CA VAL A 38 -6.71 11.89 2.58
C VAL A 38 -5.29 12.35 2.82
N ASP A 39 -4.58 12.69 1.75
CA ASP A 39 -3.24 13.29 1.87
C ASP A 39 -3.32 14.64 2.57
N SER A 40 -2.48 14.83 3.59
CA SER A 40 -2.50 16.02 4.43
C SER A 40 -2.04 17.27 3.69
N ARG A 41 -1.23 17.13 2.63
CA ARG A 41 -0.60 18.25 1.94
C ARG A 41 -1.51 18.89 0.89
N HIS A 42 -2.19 18.07 0.11
CA HIS A 42 -2.99 18.50 -1.05
C HIS A 42 -4.49 18.23 -0.87
N GLY A 43 -4.89 17.56 0.21
CA GLY A 43 -6.28 17.22 0.50
C GLY A 43 -6.87 16.23 -0.50
N GLN A 44 -6.04 15.48 -1.21
CA GLN A 44 -6.51 14.52 -2.22
C GLN A 44 -6.89 13.19 -1.58
N PRO A 45 -7.99 12.57 -2.04
CA PRO A 45 -8.32 11.22 -1.62
C PRO A 45 -7.28 10.24 -2.16
N LEU A 46 -6.94 9.24 -1.36
CA LEU A 46 -6.11 8.13 -1.78
C LEU A 46 -6.60 6.82 -1.17
N THR A 47 -6.37 5.75 -1.92
CA THR A 47 -6.60 4.37 -1.51
C THR A 47 -5.24 3.70 -1.35
N GLY A 48 -5.14 2.84 -0.35
CA GLY A 48 -3.91 2.11 -0.07
C GLY A 48 -4.15 1.00 0.91
N TYR A 49 -3.07 0.48 1.49
CA TYR A 49 -3.17 -0.49 2.55
C TYR A 49 -1.99 -0.37 3.51
N HIS A 50 -2.24 -0.70 4.77
CA HIS A 50 -1.17 -0.96 5.73
C HIS A 50 -0.71 -2.40 5.59
N MET A 51 0.61 -2.62 5.55
CA MET A 51 1.22 -3.96 5.64
C MET A 51 2.55 -3.91 6.40
N HIS A 52 2.48 -3.75 7.73
CA HIS A 52 3.69 -3.52 8.53
C HIS A 52 3.57 -4.09 9.95
N LEU A 53 4.73 -4.32 10.57
CA LEU A 53 4.86 -4.72 11.98
C LEU A 53 5.26 -3.53 12.88
N GLY A 54 5.78 -2.47 12.28
CA GLY A 54 6.32 -1.33 13.00
C GLY A 54 5.25 -0.41 13.56
N GLN A 55 5.52 0.15 14.72
CA GLN A 55 4.80 1.29 15.29
C GLN A 55 5.78 2.45 15.37
N THR A 56 5.38 3.62 14.87
CA THR A 56 6.24 4.80 14.74
C THR A 56 5.67 5.97 15.52
N TRP A 57 6.53 6.68 16.25
CA TRP A 57 6.22 7.91 16.97
C TRP A 57 7.39 8.89 16.88
N GLY A 58 7.16 10.17 17.15
CA GLY A 58 8.21 11.19 17.11
C GLY A 58 7.65 12.58 16.87
N THR A 59 8.52 13.59 16.87
CA THR A 59 8.11 14.99 16.68
C THR A 59 7.62 15.24 15.27
N ASP A 60 8.20 14.59 14.26
CA ASP A 60 7.78 14.76 12.87
C ASP A 60 6.41 14.11 12.58
N CYS A 61 5.92 13.21 13.45
CA CYS A 61 4.55 12.69 13.38
C CYS A 61 3.49 13.76 13.69
N ALA A 62 3.86 14.91 14.24
CA ALA A 62 2.95 16.05 14.42
C ALA A 62 2.51 16.66 13.08
N VAL A 63 3.30 16.44 12.01
CA VAL A 63 2.95 16.77 10.63
C VAL A 63 2.74 15.46 9.87
N PRO A 64 1.52 14.89 9.88
CA PRO A 64 1.27 13.60 9.27
C PRO A 64 1.32 13.69 7.74
N PHE A 65 1.76 12.60 7.10
CA PHE A 65 1.69 12.46 5.64
C PHE A 65 0.24 12.40 5.15
N ALA A 66 -0.60 11.62 5.83
CA ALA A 66 -2.01 11.45 5.48
C ALA A 66 -2.91 11.36 6.72
N ARG A 67 -4.22 11.35 6.49
CA ARG A 67 -5.24 11.07 7.50
C ARG A 67 -6.04 9.84 7.10
N VAL A 68 -5.89 8.77 7.87
CA VAL A 68 -6.59 7.48 7.68
C VAL A 68 -7.75 7.42 8.68
N ASN A 69 -8.99 7.33 8.20
CA ASN A 69 -10.19 7.37 9.06
C ASN A 69 -10.19 8.57 10.04
N GLY A 70 -9.67 9.72 9.59
CA GLY A 70 -9.55 10.93 10.41
C GLY A 70 -8.43 10.89 11.46
N GLN A 71 -7.59 9.85 11.50
CA GLN A 71 -6.43 9.76 12.37
C GLN A 71 -5.14 10.11 11.62
N PRO A 72 -4.18 10.81 12.24
CA PRO A 72 -2.89 11.12 11.61
C PRO A 72 -2.11 9.84 11.28
N GLU A 73 -1.51 9.80 10.10
CA GLU A 73 -0.67 8.70 9.61
C GLU A 73 0.60 9.26 8.99
N GLY A 74 1.72 8.60 9.27
CA GLY A 74 3.03 8.97 8.74
C GLY A 74 3.66 10.17 9.43
N ALA A 75 4.71 10.69 8.81
CA ALA A 75 5.49 11.82 9.30
C ALA A 75 6.08 12.59 8.11
N VAL A 76 6.24 13.90 8.29
CA VAL A 76 6.89 14.79 7.33
C VAL A 76 7.93 15.62 8.06
N SER A 77 9.13 15.70 7.51
CA SER A 77 10.21 16.51 8.08
C SER A 77 9.81 17.99 8.13
N ALA A 78 10.39 18.76 9.05
CA ALA A 78 10.10 20.19 9.21
C ALA A 78 10.26 21.02 7.93
N ASN A 79 11.14 20.61 7.00
CA ASN A 79 11.35 21.27 5.71
C ASN A 79 10.48 20.70 4.57
N GLY A 80 9.66 19.69 4.83
CA GLY A 80 8.75 19.08 3.85
C GLY A 80 9.42 18.23 2.76
N GLN A 81 10.72 17.96 2.88
CA GLN A 81 11.49 17.23 1.85
C GLN A 81 11.53 15.71 2.08
N VAL A 82 11.35 15.26 3.32
CA VAL A 82 11.36 13.85 3.68
C VAL A 82 9.98 13.50 4.22
N MET A 83 9.41 12.42 3.70
CA MET A 83 8.07 11.95 4.04
C MET A 83 8.15 10.45 4.30
N GLY A 84 7.51 10.01 5.38
CA GLY A 84 7.36 8.60 5.72
C GLY A 84 5.88 8.28 5.90
N THR A 85 5.44 7.14 5.36
CA THR A 85 4.09 6.60 5.51
C THR A 85 4.17 5.08 5.45
N TYR A 86 3.29 4.41 6.19
CA TYR A 86 3.08 2.97 6.06
C TYR A 86 2.05 2.60 4.99
N LEU A 87 1.38 3.59 4.40
CA LEU A 87 0.45 3.34 3.31
C LEU A 87 1.24 2.87 2.09
N HIS A 88 0.87 1.70 1.58
CA HIS A 88 1.34 1.18 0.31
C HIS A 88 0.27 1.36 -0.77
N GLY A 89 0.67 1.35 -2.04
CA GLY A 89 -0.26 1.46 -3.18
C GLY A 89 -0.83 2.85 -3.44
N LEU A 90 -0.48 3.85 -2.62
CA LEU A 90 -1.04 5.21 -2.66
C LEU A 90 -0.97 5.92 -4.03
N PHE A 91 0.00 5.57 -4.88
CA PHE A 91 0.14 6.13 -6.22
C PHE A 91 -0.82 5.54 -7.26
N ALA A 92 -1.59 4.50 -6.93
CA ALA A 92 -2.68 4.03 -7.79
C ALA A 92 -3.79 5.09 -7.91
N SER A 93 -4.04 5.84 -6.83
CA SER A 93 -4.97 6.98 -6.83
C SER A 93 -4.48 8.07 -7.80
N ASP A 94 -5.21 8.25 -8.91
CA ASP A 94 -4.93 9.27 -9.90
C ASP A 94 -4.98 10.70 -9.31
N PRO A 95 -6.00 11.10 -8.50
CA PRO A 95 -6.03 12.43 -7.89
C PRO A 95 -4.79 12.73 -7.04
N PHE A 96 -4.42 11.78 -6.17
CA PHE A 96 -3.23 11.93 -5.33
C PHE A 96 -1.96 11.98 -6.17
N ARG A 97 -1.75 11.01 -7.08
CA ARG A 97 -0.54 10.94 -7.90
C ARG A 97 -0.34 12.21 -8.72
N HIS A 98 -1.39 12.75 -9.32
CA HIS A 98 -1.31 13.99 -10.09
C HIS A 98 -0.96 15.21 -9.22
N ALA A 99 -1.58 15.36 -8.05
CA ALA A 99 -1.26 16.46 -7.14
C ALA A 99 0.17 16.36 -6.60
N PHE A 100 0.58 15.17 -6.18
CA PHE A 100 1.92 14.90 -5.67
C PHE A 100 2.99 15.22 -6.72
N LEU A 101 2.84 14.73 -7.96
CA LEU A 101 3.82 14.99 -9.03
C LEU A 101 3.85 16.47 -9.43
N ARG A 102 2.70 17.14 -9.53
CA ARG A 102 2.66 18.59 -9.82
C ARG A 102 3.33 19.44 -8.75
N SER A 103 3.30 19.00 -7.49
CA SER A 103 3.99 19.69 -6.40
C SER A 103 5.52 19.72 -6.57
N MET A 104 6.08 18.77 -7.33
CA MET A 104 7.52 18.67 -7.60
C MET A 104 7.89 19.18 -9.01
N ALA A 105 6.99 19.02 -9.98
CA ALA A 105 7.15 19.43 -11.36
C ALA A 105 5.85 20.11 -11.84
N PRO A 106 5.71 21.44 -11.67
CA PRO A 106 4.48 22.16 -12.03
C PRO A 106 4.06 22.01 -13.49
N ASP A 107 5.04 21.85 -14.39
CA ASP A 107 4.83 21.69 -15.83
C ASP A 107 4.55 20.24 -16.25
N ILE A 108 4.43 19.30 -15.29
CA ILE A 108 4.09 17.93 -15.62
C ILE A 108 2.65 17.87 -16.16
N GLY A 109 2.53 17.33 -17.38
CA GLY A 109 1.23 17.14 -18.04
C GLY A 109 0.30 16.23 -17.25
N GLN A 110 -0.96 16.12 -17.69
CA GLN A 110 -1.86 15.14 -17.11
C GLN A 110 -1.36 13.72 -17.40
N GLY A 111 -1.17 12.93 -16.35
CA GLY A 111 -0.83 11.53 -16.47
C GLY A 111 -2.03 10.69 -16.93
N PRO A 112 -1.79 9.47 -17.40
CA PRO A 112 -2.87 8.56 -17.78
C PRO A 112 -3.73 8.19 -16.56
N ALA A 113 -5.00 7.84 -16.82
CA ALA A 113 -5.88 7.25 -15.82
C ALA A 113 -5.42 5.81 -15.54
N HIS A 114 -4.74 5.59 -14.42
CA HIS A 114 -3.96 4.36 -14.20
C HIS A 114 -4.87 3.17 -13.92
N GLU A 115 -5.81 3.33 -12.99
CA GLU A 115 -6.79 2.30 -12.63
C GLU A 115 -7.65 1.93 -13.84
N ALA A 116 -8.20 2.92 -14.55
CA ALA A 116 -9.01 2.66 -15.74
C ALA A 116 -8.24 1.88 -16.82
N ARG A 117 -6.93 2.13 -16.97
CA ARG A 117 -6.09 1.38 -17.90
C ARG A 117 -5.87 -0.06 -17.43
N ILE A 118 -5.69 -0.30 -16.13
CA ILE A 118 -5.58 -1.67 -15.59
C ILE A 118 -6.86 -2.44 -15.88
N GLU A 119 -8.03 -1.88 -15.53
CA GLU A 119 -9.33 -2.52 -15.80
C GLU A 119 -9.49 -2.85 -17.28
N THR A 120 -9.20 -1.90 -18.16
CA THR A 120 -9.26 -2.13 -19.62
C THR A 120 -8.37 -3.30 -20.06
N VAL A 121 -7.16 -3.42 -19.51
CA VAL A 121 -6.24 -4.52 -19.86
C VAL A 121 -6.70 -5.85 -19.28
N LEU A 122 -7.28 -5.85 -18.08
CA LEU A 122 -7.82 -7.05 -17.45
C LEU A 122 -9.05 -7.57 -18.22
N ASP A 123 -9.94 -6.68 -18.64
CA ASP A 123 -11.09 -7.03 -19.48
C ASP A 123 -10.63 -7.63 -20.82
N GLN A 124 -9.65 -7.00 -21.48
CA GLN A 124 -9.08 -7.53 -22.72
C GLN A 124 -8.42 -8.90 -22.55
N LEU A 125 -7.77 -9.13 -21.40
CA LEU A 125 -7.20 -10.43 -21.09
C LEU A 125 -8.29 -11.47 -20.84
N ALA A 126 -9.35 -11.12 -20.12
CA ALA A 126 -10.49 -12.00 -19.89
C ALA A 126 -11.14 -12.42 -21.21
N ASP A 127 -11.43 -11.47 -22.10
CA ASP A 127 -11.98 -11.72 -23.44
C ASP A 127 -11.06 -12.66 -24.25
N HIS A 128 -9.74 -12.44 -24.18
CA HIS A 128 -8.79 -13.28 -24.88
C HIS A 128 -8.77 -14.72 -24.35
N LEU A 129 -8.86 -14.90 -23.04
CA LEU A 129 -8.93 -16.23 -22.42
C LEU A 129 -10.25 -16.93 -22.78
N GLU A 130 -11.39 -16.24 -22.74
CA GLU A 130 -12.70 -16.78 -23.14
C GLU A 130 -12.72 -17.24 -24.61
N GLN A 131 -12.03 -16.52 -25.50
CA GLN A 131 -11.97 -16.87 -26.92
C GLN A 131 -11.09 -18.08 -27.23
N HIS A 132 -10.08 -18.34 -26.40
CA HIS A 132 -9.02 -19.30 -26.72
C HIS A 132 -8.91 -20.48 -25.75
N LEU A 133 -9.63 -20.46 -24.62
CA LEU A 133 -9.63 -21.52 -23.61
C LEU A 133 -11.04 -22.04 -23.35
N ASP A 134 -11.13 -23.34 -23.11
CA ASP A 134 -12.33 -24.00 -22.60
C ASP A 134 -12.41 -23.76 -21.08
N LEU A 135 -12.98 -22.62 -20.69
CA LEU A 135 -13.05 -22.19 -19.29
C LEU A 135 -13.94 -23.12 -18.46
N ASP A 136 -15.03 -23.64 -19.02
CA ASP A 136 -15.91 -24.59 -18.34
C ASP A 136 -15.12 -25.84 -17.93
N ARG A 137 -14.35 -26.41 -18.86
CA ARG A 137 -13.51 -27.57 -18.57
C ARG A 137 -12.40 -27.26 -17.57
N LEU A 138 -11.80 -26.08 -17.62
CA LEU A 138 -10.80 -25.67 -16.63
C LEU A 138 -11.40 -25.54 -15.22
N LEU A 139 -12.60 -24.97 -15.12
CA LEU A 139 -13.34 -24.84 -13.86
C LEU A 139 -13.77 -26.21 -13.32
N ASP A 140 -14.23 -27.11 -14.19
CA ASP A 140 -14.56 -28.50 -13.83
C ASP A 140 -13.35 -29.26 -13.27
N LEU A 141 -12.17 -29.07 -13.87
CA LEU A 141 -10.92 -29.66 -13.39
C LEU A 141 -10.42 -29.05 -12.07
N ALA A 142 -10.68 -27.76 -11.85
CA ALA A 142 -10.29 -27.03 -10.64
C ALA A 142 -11.23 -27.29 -9.45
N ALA A 143 -12.43 -27.81 -9.69
CA ALA A 143 -13.33 -28.24 -8.64
C ALA A 143 -12.66 -29.33 -7.79
N ALA A 144 -12.77 -29.22 -6.45
CA ALA A 144 -12.20 -30.18 -5.51
C ALA A 144 -12.60 -31.62 -5.90
N PRO A 145 -11.72 -32.63 -5.72
CA PRO A 145 -12.03 -33.98 -6.14
C PRO A 145 -13.33 -34.43 -5.47
N LEU A 146 -14.27 -34.93 -6.28
CA LEU A 146 -15.45 -35.64 -5.77
C LEU A 146 -14.93 -36.62 -4.71
N SER A 147 -15.38 -36.44 -3.47
CA SER A 147 -15.03 -37.28 -2.33
C SER A 147 -15.47 -38.71 -2.64
N GLY A 148 -14.59 -39.45 -3.29
CA GLY A 148 -14.74 -40.87 -3.54
C GLY A 148 -14.71 -41.57 -2.19
N THR A 149 -15.87 -42.08 -1.78
CA THR A 149 -16.02 -43.11 -0.76
C THR A 149 -14.88 -44.13 -0.87
N PRO A 150 -14.21 -44.51 0.23
CA PRO A 150 -13.23 -45.60 0.17
C PRO A 150 -13.96 -46.87 -0.28
N ALA A 151 -13.41 -47.53 -1.30
CA ALA A 151 -13.86 -48.85 -1.73
C ALA A 151 -13.72 -49.88 -0.57
N PRO A 152 -14.61 -50.88 -0.49
CA PRO A 152 -14.65 -51.84 0.62
C PRO A 152 -13.38 -52.70 0.74
#